data_AF-A7VIG1-F1
#
_entry.id   AF-A7VIG1-F1
#
_cell.length_a   1.000
_cell.length_b   1.000
_cell.length_c   1.000
_cell.angle_alpha   90.00
_cell.angle_beta   90.00
_cell.angle_gamma   90.00
#
_symmetry.space_group_name_H-M   'P 1'
#
loop_
_entity.id
_entity.type
_entity.pdbx_description
1 polymer ?
#
loop_
_entity_poly.entity_id
_entity_poly.type
_entity_poly.pdbx_seq_one_letter_code
_entity_poly.pdbx_strand_id
1 'polypeptide(L)'
;MLFIKQILLYDMNKGGRVMETKNIIFELRTKRGMSQDELAEKIMVTRQAVSRWENGETIPNTDTLKLLSKEFDVSINTLLGEPRKLICQCCGMPLEDDTIIGHNSDGSLNEDYCKWCYADGTYTYSDMDELIDVCVKHMVDENVTENQARVYMKKLLPKLDYWKRYEELSDNGQFDQFKKELIREINDLHVEGLPEVKRLNALVGEYVNLEYRLPNGEKVKFLDGRKTYLGNQLECEFGGDRYFGVLADMDFILISTYEAQGKDPELIIYKKR
;
A
#
# COMPACT_ATOMS: atom_id res chain seq x y z
N MET A 1 6.78 4.01 2.36
CA MET A 1 7.94 3.86 3.28
C MET A 1 8.65 5.17 3.66
N LEU A 2 8.58 6.24 2.85
CA LEU A 2 9.09 7.57 3.23
C LEU A 2 8.48 8.17 4.51
N PHE A 3 7.30 7.70 4.95
CA PHE A 3 6.56 8.27 6.08
C PHE A 3 6.89 7.67 7.46
N ILE A 4 7.40 6.42 7.55
CA ILE A 4 7.93 5.88 8.83
C ILE A 4 9.13 6.72 9.29
N LYS A 5 9.96 7.15 8.32
CA LYS A 5 11.04 8.12 8.54
C LYS A 5 10.52 9.45 9.09
N GLN A 6 9.36 9.92 8.62
CA GLN A 6 8.75 11.14 9.13
C GLN A 6 8.25 10.98 10.56
N ILE A 7 7.68 9.83 10.95
CA ILE A 7 7.39 9.52 12.36
C ILE A 7 8.69 9.51 13.19
N LEU A 8 9.75 8.83 12.72
CA LEU A 8 11.04 8.76 13.42
C LEU A 8 11.64 10.15 13.65
N LEU A 9 11.62 11.01 12.62
CA LEU A 9 12.10 12.39 12.70
C LEU A 9 11.17 13.29 13.53
N TYR A 10 9.85 13.06 13.48
CA TYR A 10 8.83 13.78 14.25
C TYR A 10 8.90 13.45 15.75
N ASP A 11 9.09 12.18 16.11
CA ASP A 11 9.34 11.76 17.50
C ASP A 11 10.64 12.36 18.07
N MET A 12 11.60 12.68 17.21
CA MET A 12 12.83 13.41 17.57
C MET A 12 12.68 14.94 17.60
N ASN A 13 11.68 15.52 16.92
CA ASN A 13 11.48 16.97 16.78
C ASN A 13 10.02 17.40 17.08
N LYS A 14 9.54 17.21 18.32
CA LYS A 14 8.17 17.60 18.69
C LYS A 14 7.89 19.10 18.45
N GLY A 15 6.95 19.37 17.52
CA GLY A 15 6.36 20.70 17.26
C GLY A 15 5.41 20.71 16.05
N GLY A 16 4.37 19.87 16.01
CA GLY A 16 3.40 19.83 14.90
C GLY A 16 2.21 20.78 15.11
N ARG A 17 1.94 21.66 14.14
CA ARG A 17 0.85 22.65 14.15
C ARG A 17 -0.49 21.95 13.83
N VAL A 18 -1.48 22.10 14.70
CA VAL A 18 -2.85 21.58 14.51
C VAL A 18 -3.59 22.45 13.48
N MET A 19 -4.31 21.85 12.54
CA MET A 19 -5.04 22.55 11.47
C MET A 19 -6.54 22.55 11.75
N GLU A 20 -7.21 23.70 11.59
CA GLU A 20 -8.62 23.87 11.95
C GLU A 20 -9.58 23.35 10.86
N THR A 21 -10.75 22.81 11.26
CA THR A 21 -11.82 22.29 10.38
C THR A 21 -12.16 23.20 9.20
N LYS A 22 -12.22 24.51 9.42
CA LYS A 22 -12.54 25.50 8.39
C LYS A 22 -11.58 25.45 7.19
N ASN A 23 -10.28 25.27 7.48
CA ASN A 23 -9.23 25.22 6.46
C ASN A 23 -9.30 23.88 5.71
N ILE A 24 -9.62 22.80 6.42
CA ILE A 24 -9.68 21.45 5.87
C ILE A 24 -10.84 21.32 4.88
N ILE A 25 -12.05 21.80 5.24
CA ILE A 25 -13.21 21.77 4.34
C ILE A 25 -12.93 22.61 3.08
N PHE A 26 -12.34 23.81 3.24
CA PHE A 26 -11.98 24.67 2.13
C PHE A 26 -10.97 24.01 1.19
N GLU A 27 -9.91 23.40 1.73
CA GLU A 27 -8.89 22.72 0.93
C GLU A 27 -9.44 21.51 0.19
N LEU A 28 -10.22 20.65 0.85
CA LEU A 28 -10.82 19.47 0.22
C LEU A 28 -11.77 19.85 -0.91
N ARG A 29 -12.62 20.87 -0.70
CA ARG A 29 -13.52 21.40 -1.73
C ARG A 29 -12.75 21.95 -2.93
N THR A 30 -11.75 22.79 -2.69
CA THR A 30 -10.98 23.45 -3.75
C THR A 30 -10.08 22.49 -4.52
N LYS A 31 -9.47 21.50 -3.86
CA LYS A 31 -8.72 20.41 -4.51
C LYS A 31 -9.56 19.63 -5.51
N ARG A 32 -10.86 19.49 -5.24
CA ARG A 32 -11.81 18.85 -6.16
C ARG A 32 -12.44 19.80 -7.19
N GLY A 33 -11.99 21.06 -7.24
CA GLY A 33 -12.46 22.05 -8.20
C GLY A 33 -13.90 22.51 -7.98
N MET A 34 -14.48 22.29 -6.79
CA MET A 34 -15.88 22.60 -6.51
C MET A 34 -16.07 24.02 -5.99
N SER A 35 -17.16 24.67 -6.38
CA SER A 35 -17.71 25.85 -5.73
C SER A 35 -18.46 25.50 -4.43
N GLN A 36 -18.73 26.50 -3.59
CA GLN A 36 -19.51 26.30 -2.37
C GLN A 36 -20.95 25.85 -2.67
N ASP A 37 -21.52 26.28 -3.80
CA ASP A 37 -22.85 25.87 -4.25
C ASP A 37 -22.87 24.39 -4.63
N GLU A 38 -21.88 23.93 -5.41
CA GLU A 38 -21.79 22.52 -5.83
C GLU A 38 -21.58 21.57 -4.64
N LEU A 39 -20.74 21.95 -3.66
CA LEU A 39 -20.59 21.15 -2.45
C LEU A 39 -21.92 21.10 -1.67
N ALA A 40 -22.60 22.23 -1.55
CA ALA A 40 -23.85 22.33 -0.81
C ALA A 40 -24.94 21.43 -1.42
N GLU A 41 -25.05 21.41 -2.75
CA GLU A 41 -25.96 20.52 -3.48
C GLU A 41 -25.64 19.04 -3.23
N LYS A 42 -24.35 18.67 -3.29
CA LYS A 42 -23.89 17.28 -3.10
C LYS A 42 -24.21 16.70 -1.73
N ILE A 43 -24.06 17.49 -0.67
CA ILE A 43 -24.31 17.04 0.71
C ILE A 43 -25.66 17.52 1.25
N MET A 44 -26.54 18.02 0.38
CA MET A 44 -27.92 18.43 0.70
C MET A 44 -28.01 19.50 1.82
N VAL A 45 -27.17 20.53 1.74
CA VAL A 45 -27.17 21.68 2.65
C VAL A 45 -27.28 22.99 1.88
N THR A 46 -27.33 24.13 2.56
CA THR A 46 -27.31 25.44 1.90
C THR A 46 -25.89 25.91 1.65
N ARG A 47 -25.66 26.67 0.57
CA ARG A 47 -24.38 27.35 0.31
C ARG A 47 -23.92 28.21 1.50
N GLN A 48 -24.87 28.85 2.17
CA GLN A 48 -24.61 29.64 3.37
C GLN A 48 -24.03 28.80 4.51
N ALA A 49 -24.47 27.55 4.68
CA ALA A 49 -23.89 26.64 5.67
C ALA A 49 -22.41 26.34 5.34
N VAL A 50 -22.10 26.01 4.09
CA VAL A 50 -20.72 25.80 3.62
C VAL A 50 -19.85 27.03 3.88
N SER A 51 -20.32 28.22 3.50
CA SER A 51 -19.59 29.48 3.74
C SER A 51 -19.31 29.70 5.21
N ARG A 52 -20.27 29.43 6.10
CA ARG A 52 -20.10 29.58 7.55
C ARG A 52 -19.07 28.62 8.11
N TRP A 53 -18.98 27.40 7.60
CA TRP A 53 -17.96 26.43 8.02
C TRP A 53 -16.57 26.86 7.58
N GLU A 54 -16.41 27.29 6.32
CA GLU A 54 -15.12 27.72 5.77
C GLU A 54 -14.62 29.03 6.39
N ASN A 55 -15.53 29.88 6.87
CA ASN A 55 -15.18 31.09 7.64
C ASN A 55 -14.97 30.83 9.14
N GLY A 56 -15.25 29.60 9.63
CA GLY A 56 -15.15 29.25 11.04
C GLY A 56 -16.25 29.82 11.93
N GLU A 57 -17.38 30.28 11.37
CA GLU A 57 -18.53 30.78 12.12
C GLU A 57 -19.32 29.65 12.80
N THR A 58 -19.36 28.47 12.17
CA THR A 58 -20.04 27.28 12.70
C THR A 58 -19.26 26.01 12.33
N ILE A 59 -19.60 24.89 12.96
CA ILE A 59 -19.05 23.56 12.64
C ILE A 59 -20.18 22.69 12.06
N PRO A 60 -19.91 21.83 11.06
CA PRO A 60 -20.92 20.89 10.57
C PRO A 60 -21.40 19.94 11.69
N ASN A 61 -22.68 19.59 11.69
CA ASN A 61 -23.21 18.61 12.64
C ASN A 61 -22.77 17.18 12.28
N THR A 62 -23.03 16.22 13.16
CA THR A 62 -22.61 14.81 12.98
C THR A 62 -23.09 14.18 11.67
N ASP A 63 -24.32 14.46 11.22
CA ASP A 63 -24.85 13.88 9.99
C ASP A 63 -24.22 14.53 8.76
N THR A 64 -24.02 15.84 8.78
CA THR A 64 -23.28 16.55 7.75
C THR A 64 -21.81 16.10 7.70
N LEU A 65 -21.16 15.86 8.84
CA LEU A 65 -19.80 15.33 8.90
C LEU A 65 -19.70 13.95 8.24
N LYS A 66 -20.70 13.07 8.41
CA LYS A 66 -20.76 11.78 7.70
C LYS A 66 -20.90 11.97 6.19
N LEU A 67 -21.69 12.95 5.75
CA LEU A 67 -21.85 13.26 4.32
C LEU A 67 -20.57 13.86 3.73
N LEU A 68 -19.93 14.79 4.42
CA LEU A 68 -18.64 15.36 4.03
C LEU A 68 -17.54 14.30 4.00
N SER A 69 -17.53 13.38 4.98
CA SER A 69 -16.61 12.26 5.04
C SER A 69 -16.75 11.36 3.81
N LYS A 70 -17.99 11.02 3.42
CA LYS A 70 -18.25 10.26 2.19
C LYS A 70 -17.96 11.04 0.91
N GLU A 71 -18.33 12.31 0.86
CA GLU A 71 -18.12 13.13 -0.33
C GLU A 71 -16.63 13.31 -0.56
N PHE A 72 -15.84 13.63 0.46
CA PHE A 72 -14.41 13.88 0.32
C PHE A 72 -13.51 12.66 0.43
N ASP A 73 -14.08 11.50 0.79
CA ASP A 73 -13.33 10.27 1.06
C ASP A 73 -12.25 10.52 2.12
N VAL A 74 -12.69 10.99 3.29
CA VAL A 74 -11.80 11.23 4.45
C VAL A 74 -12.54 10.90 5.75
N SER A 75 -11.80 10.58 6.81
CA SER A 75 -12.40 10.35 8.13
C SER A 75 -13.00 11.64 8.73
N ILE A 76 -14.02 11.50 9.58
CA ILE A 76 -14.57 12.63 10.35
C ILE A 76 -13.51 13.30 11.22
N ASN A 77 -12.59 12.51 11.79
CA ASN A 77 -11.48 12.99 12.58
C ASN A 77 -10.55 13.90 11.76
N THR A 78 -10.28 13.54 10.49
CA THR A 78 -9.58 14.41 9.53
C THR A 78 -10.31 15.73 9.33
N LEU A 79 -11.63 15.73 9.14
CA LEU A 79 -12.42 16.96 9.03
C LEU A 79 -12.34 17.83 10.29
N LEU A 80 -12.16 17.22 11.46
CA LEU A 80 -12.10 17.92 12.75
C LEU A 80 -10.70 18.46 13.12
N GLY A 81 -9.71 18.36 12.22
CA GLY A 81 -8.36 18.83 12.50
C GLY A 81 -7.54 17.92 13.40
N GLU A 82 -8.12 16.77 13.74
CA GLU A 82 -7.47 15.67 14.43
C GLU A 82 -7.44 14.47 13.49
N PRO A 83 -6.80 14.55 12.30
CA PRO A 83 -6.70 13.38 11.44
C PRO A 83 -6.24 12.23 12.32
N ARG A 84 -7.00 11.13 12.31
CA ARG A 84 -6.52 9.92 12.96
C ARG A 84 -5.14 9.73 12.35
N LYS A 85 -4.09 9.80 13.17
CA LYS A 85 -2.81 9.22 12.81
C LYS A 85 -3.03 7.72 12.86
N LEU A 86 -3.81 7.24 11.89
CA LEU A 86 -3.93 5.83 11.60
C LEU A 86 -2.51 5.43 11.27
N ILE A 87 -1.93 4.61 12.12
CA ILE A 87 -0.69 3.93 11.81
C ILE A 87 -1.08 2.52 11.48
N CYS A 88 -0.46 1.97 10.44
CA CYS A 88 -0.61 0.57 10.13
C CYS A 88 -0.23 -0.25 11.36
N GLN A 89 -1.16 -1.06 11.86
CA GLN A 89 -0.99 -1.90 13.02
C GLN A 89 -0.08 -3.11 12.77
N CYS A 90 0.54 -3.20 11.58
CA CYS A 90 1.56 -4.19 11.24
C CYS A 90 2.95 -3.54 11.12
N CYS A 91 3.13 -2.49 10.31
CA CYS A 91 4.45 -1.88 10.07
C CYS A 91 4.67 -0.51 10.72
N GLY A 92 3.64 0.09 11.32
CA GLY A 92 3.70 1.40 11.98
C GLY A 92 3.71 2.60 11.02
N MET A 93 3.50 2.40 9.72
CA MET A 93 3.45 3.48 8.73
C MET A 93 2.16 4.32 8.88
N PRO A 94 2.22 5.66 8.81
CA PRO A 94 1.01 6.49 8.72
C PRO A 94 0.14 6.10 7.53
N LEU A 95 -1.17 6.05 7.74
CA LEU A 95 -2.22 5.83 6.74
C LEU A 95 -2.92 7.17 6.48
N GLU A 96 -2.16 8.12 5.91
CA GLU A 96 -2.62 9.50 5.69
C GLU A 96 -3.37 9.70 4.35
N ASP A 97 -3.34 8.69 3.48
CA ASP A 97 -3.89 8.72 2.12
C ASP A 97 -4.58 7.38 1.83
N ASP A 98 -5.79 7.38 1.28
CA ASP A 98 -6.56 6.17 1.00
C ASP A 98 -5.86 5.24 -0.02
N THR A 99 -4.98 5.78 -0.87
CA THR A 99 -4.19 5.00 -1.85
C THR A 99 -3.14 4.09 -1.20
N ILE A 100 -2.85 4.26 0.09
CA ILE A 100 -1.95 3.39 0.86
C ILE A 100 -2.68 2.47 1.83
N ILE A 101 -4.00 2.62 1.97
CA ILE A 101 -4.83 1.81 2.88
C ILE A 101 -5.09 0.43 2.26
N GLY A 102 -5.04 -0.60 3.10
CA GLY A 102 -5.33 -1.98 2.72
C GLY A 102 -6.82 -2.20 2.47
N HIS A 103 -7.18 -3.33 1.87
CA HIS A 103 -8.58 -3.65 1.55
C HIS A 103 -8.98 -4.98 2.18
N ASN A 104 -10.22 -5.06 2.65
CA ASN A 104 -10.85 -6.29 3.10
C ASN A 104 -11.27 -7.15 1.90
N SER A 105 -11.63 -8.40 2.13
CA SER A 105 -12.06 -9.34 1.08
C SER A 105 -13.33 -8.92 0.33
N ASP A 106 -14.14 -8.04 0.91
CA ASP A 106 -15.31 -7.43 0.27
C ASP A 106 -14.99 -6.15 -0.52
N GLY A 107 -13.72 -5.74 -0.57
CA GLY A 107 -13.25 -4.53 -1.24
C GLY A 107 -13.38 -3.24 -0.43
N SER A 108 -13.89 -3.28 0.81
CA SER A 108 -13.91 -2.11 1.69
C SER A 108 -12.51 -1.76 2.22
N LEU A 109 -12.27 -0.48 2.51
CA LEU A 109 -10.99 -0.02 3.10
C LEU A 109 -10.78 -0.60 4.50
N ASN A 110 -9.54 -0.94 4.81
CA ASN A 110 -9.09 -1.39 6.12
C ASN A 110 -8.25 -0.31 6.80
N GLU A 111 -8.86 0.48 7.69
CA GLU A 111 -8.21 1.59 8.40
C GLU A 111 -7.06 1.17 9.34
N ASP A 112 -6.88 -0.13 9.61
CA ASP A 112 -5.85 -0.63 10.51
C ASP A 112 -4.54 -0.98 9.78
N TYR A 113 -4.60 -1.25 8.47
CA TYR A 113 -3.45 -1.78 7.74
C TYR A 113 -3.21 -1.07 6.41
N CYS A 114 -1.93 -0.95 6.03
CA CYS A 114 -1.59 -0.49 4.69
C CYS A 114 -1.72 -1.62 3.66
N LYS A 115 -1.88 -1.26 2.39
CA LYS A 115 -1.99 -2.21 1.27
C LYS A 115 -0.82 -3.19 1.13
N TRP A 116 0.34 -2.85 1.70
CA TRP A 116 1.51 -3.73 1.68
C TRP A 116 1.52 -4.73 2.83
N CYS A 117 0.84 -4.45 3.94
CA CYS A 117 0.75 -5.33 5.11
C CYS A 117 -0.52 -6.18 5.11
N TYR A 118 -1.56 -5.70 4.43
CA TYR A 118 -2.85 -6.36 4.33
C TYR A 118 -3.51 -6.05 2.99
N ALA A 119 -3.83 -7.08 2.22
CA ALA A 119 -4.49 -6.96 0.94
C ALA A 119 -5.51 -8.09 0.78
N ASP A 120 -6.72 -7.73 0.36
CA ASP A 120 -7.81 -8.64 0.02
C ASP A 120 -8.15 -9.68 1.12
N GLY A 121 -8.03 -9.27 2.39
CA GLY A 121 -8.29 -10.15 3.52
C GLY A 121 -7.06 -10.87 4.10
N THR A 122 -5.89 -10.73 3.48
CA THR A 122 -4.69 -11.53 3.80
C THR A 122 -3.54 -10.65 4.29
N TYR A 123 -2.90 -11.10 5.39
CA TYR A 123 -1.66 -10.49 5.90
C TYR A 123 -0.47 -10.95 5.09
N THR A 124 0.43 -10.02 4.78
CA THR A 124 1.55 -10.29 3.86
C THR A 124 2.87 -10.63 4.56
N TYR A 125 2.97 -10.41 5.88
CA TYR A 125 4.17 -10.64 6.68
C TYR A 125 3.83 -11.46 7.91
N SER A 126 4.53 -12.57 8.13
CA SER A 126 4.40 -13.38 9.35
C SER A 126 5.65 -13.34 10.23
N ASP A 127 6.79 -12.92 9.67
CA ASP A 127 8.06 -12.77 10.38
C ASP A 127 8.41 -11.29 10.65
N MET A 128 8.70 -10.97 11.92
CA MET A 128 9.00 -9.60 12.33
C MET A 128 10.36 -9.13 11.81
N ASP A 129 11.37 -9.99 11.80
CA ASP A 129 12.72 -9.63 11.34
C ASP A 129 12.71 -9.41 9.81
N GLU A 130 11.94 -10.18 9.03
CA GLU A 130 11.72 -9.93 7.60
C GLU A 130 11.07 -8.56 7.36
N LEU A 131 10.02 -8.22 8.13
CA LEU A 131 9.40 -6.90 8.03
C LEU A 131 10.39 -5.79 8.40
N ILE A 132 11.22 -5.98 9.43
CA ILE A 132 12.27 -5.02 9.81
C ILE A 132 13.25 -4.83 8.65
N ASP A 133 13.74 -5.90 8.03
CA ASP A 133 14.66 -5.84 6.91
C ASP A 133 14.09 -5.05 5.73
N VAL A 134 12.80 -5.25 5.43
CA VAL A 134 12.11 -4.47 4.41
C VAL A 134 12.00 -3.00 4.85
N CYS A 135 11.45 -2.73 6.03
CA CYS A 135 11.29 -1.38 6.61
C CYS A 135 12.58 -0.56 6.58
N VAL A 136 13.67 -1.14 7.07
CA VAL A 136 14.96 -0.49 7.25
C VAL A 136 15.55 -0.04 5.91
N LYS A 137 15.44 -0.85 4.85
CA LYS A 137 15.97 -0.49 3.51
C LYS A 137 15.43 0.82 2.97
N HIS A 138 14.22 1.20 3.35
CA HIS A 138 13.60 2.45 2.91
C HIS A 138 13.56 3.55 3.98
N MET A 139 14.11 3.27 5.18
CA MET A 139 14.27 4.26 6.25
C MET A 139 15.66 4.89 6.28
N VAL A 140 16.68 4.20 5.77
CA VAL A 140 18.08 4.68 5.77
C VAL A 140 18.26 5.84 4.79
N ASP A 141 18.94 6.88 5.26
CA ASP A 141 19.38 8.04 4.48
C ASP A 141 20.57 8.73 5.16
N GLU A 142 20.90 9.95 4.74
CA GLU A 142 21.98 10.76 5.33
C GLU A 142 21.78 11.06 6.83
N ASN A 143 20.55 10.98 7.36
CA ASN A 143 20.21 11.33 8.74
C ASN A 143 19.93 10.11 9.63
N VAL A 144 19.59 8.97 9.03
CA VAL A 144 19.22 7.74 9.75
C VAL A 144 20.07 6.57 9.27
N THR A 145 20.90 6.04 10.18
CA THR A 145 21.69 4.83 9.90
C THR A 145 20.84 3.56 9.96
N GLU A 146 21.31 2.49 9.31
CA GLU A 146 20.64 1.18 9.34
C GLU A 146 20.43 0.66 10.77
N ASN A 147 21.45 0.79 11.62
CA ASN A 147 21.37 0.37 13.02
C ASN A 147 20.34 1.16 13.81
N GLN A 148 20.24 2.48 13.61
CA GLN A 148 19.23 3.31 14.26
C GLN A 148 17.82 2.91 13.83
N ALA A 149 17.60 2.69 12.52
CA ALA A 149 16.32 2.23 12.00
C ALA A 149 15.93 0.86 12.57
N ARG A 150 16.86 -0.11 12.61
CA ARG A 150 16.64 -1.44 13.18
C ARG A 150 16.27 -1.38 14.65
N VAL A 151 17.01 -0.64 15.46
CA VAL A 151 16.74 -0.48 16.90
C VAL A 151 15.36 0.12 17.14
N TYR A 152 14.98 1.14 16.35
CA TYR A 152 13.65 1.73 16.44
C TYR A 152 12.54 0.72 16.08
N MET A 153 12.66 0.04 14.94
CA MET A 153 11.65 -0.92 14.49
C MET A 153 11.47 -2.07 15.48
N LYS A 154 12.57 -2.61 16.03
CA LYS A 154 12.52 -3.65 17.09
C LYS A 154 11.80 -3.19 18.36
N LYS A 155 11.79 -1.88 18.64
CA LYS A 155 11.05 -1.30 19.77
C LYS A 155 9.60 -0.96 19.43
N LEU A 156 9.31 -0.64 18.17
CA LEU A 156 7.99 -0.25 17.69
C LEU A 156 7.08 -1.45 17.42
N LEU A 157 7.54 -2.40 16.61
CA LEU A 157 6.68 -3.48 16.09
C LEU A 157 5.97 -4.29 17.18
N PRO A 158 6.61 -4.70 18.30
CA PRO A 158 5.93 -5.44 19.37
C PRO A 158 4.76 -4.69 20.03
N LYS A 159 4.62 -3.39 19.80
CA LYS A 159 3.55 -2.57 20.37
C LYS A 159 2.33 -2.43 19.45
N LEU A 160 2.42 -2.87 18.20
CA LEU A 160 1.35 -2.77 17.23
C LEU A 160 0.41 -3.98 17.33
N ASP A 161 -0.87 -3.77 17.00
CA ASP A 161 -1.90 -4.77 17.31
C ASP A 161 -1.74 -6.09 16.55
N TYR A 162 -1.22 -6.08 15.31
CA TYR A 162 -0.91 -7.31 14.57
C TYR A 162 0.05 -8.22 15.35
N TRP A 163 1.12 -7.64 15.89
CA TRP A 163 2.16 -8.40 16.59
C TRP A 163 1.74 -8.83 18.00
N LYS A 164 0.90 -8.03 18.68
CA LYS A 164 0.32 -8.42 19.98
C LYS A 164 -0.67 -9.58 19.87
N ARG A 165 -1.43 -9.60 18.78
CA ARG A 165 -2.51 -10.57 18.52
C ARG A 165 -2.13 -11.53 17.40
N TYR A 166 -0.84 -11.76 17.22
CA TYR A 166 -0.32 -12.56 16.11
C TYR A 166 -0.96 -13.95 16.07
N GLU A 167 -1.11 -14.62 17.22
CA GLU A 167 -1.76 -15.95 17.29
C GLU A 167 -3.25 -15.94 16.87
N GLU A 168 -3.94 -14.79 16.96
CA GLU A 168 -5.35 -14.65 16.57
C GLU A 168 -5.53 -14.21 15.11
N LEU A 169 -4.62 -13.35 14.63
CA LEU A 169 -4.74 -12.64 13.34
C LEU A 169 -3.89 -13.26 12.25
N SER A 170 -2.78 -13.91 12.61
CA SER A 170 -1.95 -14.66 11.68
C SER A 170 -2.72 -15.87 11.18
N ASP A 171 -2.45 -16.26 9.95
CA ASP A 171 -2.92 -17.51 9.38
C ASP A 171 -2.09 -18.72 9.87
N ASN A 172 -1.45 -18.61 11.03
CA ASN A 172 -0.49 -19.57 11.58
C ASN A 172 0.68 -19.89 10.64
N GLY A 173 1.09 -18.93 9.82
CA GLY A 173 2.19 -19.08 8.87
C GLY A 173 1.83 -19.86 7.61
N GLN A 174 0.55 -20.10 7.35
CA GLN A 174 0.08 -20.78 6.13
C GLN A 174 0.50 -20.01 4.87
N PHE A 175 0.44 -18.68 4.87
CA PHE A 175 0.85 -17.84 3.75
C PHE A 175 2.36 -17.86 3.54
N ASP A 176 3.14 -17.93 4.62
CA ASP A 176 4.59 -18.09 4.50
C ASP A 176 4.97 -19.48 3.99
N GLN A 177 4.25 -20.52 4.41
CA GLN A 177 4.41 -21.86 3.84
C GLN A 177 4.05 -21.86 2.35
N PHE A 178 2.94 -21.22 1.98
CA PHE A 178 2.51 -21.05 0.60
C PHE A 178 3.53 -20.28 -0.24
N LYS A 179 4.12 -19.18 0.27
CA LYS A 179 5.23 -18.48 -0.40
C LYS A 179 6.44 -19.39 -0.59
N LYS A 180 6.82 -20.17 0.43
CA LYS A 180 7.95 -21.11 0.34
C LYS A 180 7.68 -22.23 -0.66
N GLU A 181 6.44 -22.66 -0.81
CA GLU A 181 6.01 -23.63 -1.83
C GLU A 181 6.08 -23.01 -3.22
N LEU A 182 5.53 -21.80 -3.41
CA LEU A 182 5.66 -21.04 -4.66
C LEU A 182 7.11 -20.82 -5.09
N ILE A 183 7.97 -20.40 -4.16
CA ILE A 183 9.40 -20.20 -4.43
C ILE A 183 10.04 -21.51 -4.90
N ARG A 184 9.76 -22.63 -4.23
CA ARG A 184 10.23 -23.95 -4.64
C ARG A 184 9.73 -24.31 -6.04
N GLU A 185 8.42 -24.17 -6.28
CA GLU A 185 7.81 -24.45 -7.58
C GLU A 185 8.41 -23.60 -8.70
N ILE A 186 8.69 -22.32 -8.46
CA ILE A 186 9.30 -21.41 -9.44
C ILE A 186 10.73 -21.84 -9.76
N ASN A 187 11.54 -22.13 -8.73
CA ASN A 187 12.92 -22.57 -8.93
C ASN A 187 12.98 -23.95 -9.63
N ASP A 188 12.02 -24.84 -9.35
CA ASP A 188 11.88 -26.15 -9.99
C ASP A 188 11.45 -26.07 -11.47
N LEU A 189 11.10 -24.89 -12.00
CA LEU A 189 10.87 -24.69 -13.44
C LEU A 189 12.17 -24.68 -14.26
N HIS A 190 13.33 -24.51 -13.61
CA HIS A 190 14.64 -24.52 -14.25
C HIS A 190 14.72 -23.58 -15.48
N VAL A 191 14.23 -22.35 -15.33
CA VAL A 191 14.26 -21.36 -16.40
C VAL A 191 15.69 -20.89 -16.65
N GLU A 192 16.16 -21.04 -17.88
CA GLU A 192 17.52 -20.65 -18.27
C GLU A 192 17.75 -19.14 -18.06
N GLY A 193 18.80 -18.78 -17.32
CA GLY A 193 19.20 -17.41 -17.03
C GLY A 193 18.44 -16.72 -15.89
N LEU A 194 17.37 -17.34 -15.37
CA LEU A 194 16.67 -16.86 -14.18
C LEU A 194 17.48 -17.24 -12.93
N PRO A 195 17.95 -16.29 -12.12
CA PRO A 195 18.62 -16.62 -10.86
C PRO A 195 17.66 -17.24 -9.85
N GLU A 196 18.23 -17.92 -8.86
CA GLU A 196 17.47 -18.49 -7.74
C GLU A 196 16.55 -17.42 -7.11
N VAL A 197 15.24 -17.67 -7.17
CA VAL A 197 14.24 -16.82 -6.54
C VAL A 197 14.27 -17.10 -5.05
N LYS A 198 14.73 -16.11 -4.26
CA LYS A 198 14.84 -16.24 -2.79
C LYS A 198 13.67 -15.66 -2.02
N ARG A 199 12.89 -14.79 -2.68
CA ARG A 199 11.81 -14.03 -2.05
C ARG A 199 10.77 -13.61 -3.08
N LEU A 200 9.52 -13.58 -2.63
CA LEU A 200 8.39 -12.98 -3.34
C LEU A 200 7.83 -11.83 -2.50
N ASN A 201 7.58 -10.69 -3.14
CA ASN A 201 7.01 -9.49 -2.54
C ASN A 201 5.55 -9.33 -2.97
N ALA A 202 4.73 -8.65 -2.18
CA ALA A 202 3.38 -8.26 -2.59
C ALA A 202 3.46 -7.09 -3.60
N LEU A 203 3.02 -7.33 -4.83
CA LEU A 203 3.05 -6.38 -5.94
C LEU A 203 1.62 -6.08 -6.39
N VAL A 204 1.25 -4.79 -6.42
CA VAL A 204 -0.07 -4.36 -6.89
C VAL A 204 -0.13 -4.52 -8.40
N GLY A 205 -1.18 -5.20 -8.89
CA GLY A 205 -1.38 -5.55 -10.28
C GLY A 205 -1.24 -4.37 -11.23
N GLU A 206 -1.74 -3.18 -10.86
CA GLU A 206 -1.64 -1.97 -11.68
C GLU A 206 -0.20 -1.66 -12.15
N TYR A 207 0.81 -1.92 -11.31
CA TYR A 207 2.21 -1.63 -11.64
C TYR A 207 2.92 -2.77 -12.39
N VAL A 208 2.37 -3.99 -12.35
CA VAL A 208 3.00 -5.19 -12.92
C VAL A 208 2.21 -5.82 -14.07
N ASN A 209 1.04 -5.26 -14.40
CA ASN A 209 0.17 -5.74 -15.46
C ASN A 209 0.63 -5.26 -16.85
N LEU A 210 1.75 -5.83 -17.27
CA LEU A 210 2.38 -5.57 -18.56
C LEU A 210 1.54 -6.10 -19.72
N GLU A 211 1.68 -5.46 -20.87
CA GLU A 211 0.97 -5.81 -22.11
C GLU A 211 1.90 -6.64 -23.01
N TYR A 212 1.62 -7.93 -23.13
CA TYR A 212 2.44 -8.88 -23.86
C TYR A 212 2.00 -8.98 -25.32
N ARG A 213 2.95 -9.02 -26.25
CA ARG A 213 2.68 -9.26 -27.67
C ARG A 213 2.77 -10.75 -27.98
N LEU A 214 1.66 -11.32 -28.44
CA LEU A 214 1.58 -12.72 -28.88
C LEU A 214 2.13 -12.89 -30.31
N PRO A 215 2.49 -14.12 -30.73
CA PRO A 215 3.01 -14.39 -32.08
C PRO A 215 2.06 -13.99 -33.22
N ASN A 216 0.75 -13.96 -32.96
CA ASN A 216 -0.28 -13.51 -33.90
C ASN A 216 -0.38 -11.97 -34.00
N GLY A 217 0.42 -11.23 -33.22
CA GLY A 217 0.43 -9.77 -33.17
C GLY A 217 -0.58 -9.16 -32.19
N GLU A 218 -1.47 -9.96 -31.60
CA GLU A 218 -2.39 -9.51 -30.57
C GLU A 218 -1.66 -9.12 -29.29
N LYS A 219 -2.28 -8.23 -28.53
CA LYS A 219 -1.76 -7.75 -27.26
C LYS A 219 -2.68 -8.19 -26.13
N VAL A 220 -2.10 -8.79 -25.09
CA VAL A 220 -2.85 -9.37 -23.98
C VAL A 220 -2.25 -8.94 -22.65
N LYS A 221 -3.15 -8.65 -21.70
CA LYS A 221 -2.84 -8.47 -20.28
C LYS A 221 -3.37 -9.68 -19.51
N PHE A 222 -2.51 -10.31 -18.72
CA PHE A 222 -2.86 -11.52 -17.98
C PHE A 222 -3.34 -11.24 -16.56
N LEU A 223 -3.08 -10.03 -16.03
CA LEU A 223 -3.35 -9.69 -14.65
C LEU A 223 -4.53 -8.74 -14.53
N ASP A 224 -5.11 -8.70 -13.34
CA ASP A 224 -6.07 -7.68 -12.91
C ASP A 224 -5.31 -6.56 -12.20
N GLY A 225 -5.50 -5.32 -12.65
CA GLY A 225 -4.83 -4.15 -12.04
C GLY A 225 -5.22 -3.91 -10.59
N ARG A 226 -6.39 -4.42 -10.16
CA ARG A 226 -6.92 -4.19 -8.80
C ARG A 226 -6.47 -5.25 -7.79
N LYS A 227 -5.86 -6.35 -8.23
CA LYS A 227 -5.42 -7.45 -7.38
C LYS A 227 -3.96 -7.29 -6.95
N THR A 228 -3.59 -7.96 -5.87
CA THR A 228 -2.19 -8.10 -5.44
C THR A 228 -1.65 -9.47 -5.82
N TYR A 229 -0.41 -9.51 -6.32
CA TYR A 229 0.30 -10.72 -6.72
C TYR A 229 1.58 -10.89 -5.91
N LEU A 230 2.06 -12.12 -5.77
CA LEU A 230 3.39 -12.41 -5.21
C LEU A 230 4.42 -12.40 -6.33
N GLY A 231 5.47 -11.60 -6.20
CA GLY A 231 6.45 -11.51 -7.28
C GLY A 231 7.76 -10.85 -6.95
N ASN A 232 8.66 -10.88 -7.93
CA ASN A 232 9.98 -10.26 -7.83
C ASN A 232 10.53 -9.92 -9.22
N GLN A 233 11.39 -8.90 -9.27
CA GLN A 233 12.19 -8.58 -10.45
C GLN A 233 13.63 -8.99 -10.19
N LEU A 234 14.23 -9.69 -11.14
CA LEU A 234 15.57 -10.26 -11.02
C LEU A 234 16.41 -9.93 -12.26
N GLU A 235 17.70 -9.68 -12.06
CA GLU A 235 18.66 -9.53 -13.16
C GLU A 235 19.03 -10.90 -13.73
N CYS A 236 19.19 -10.99 -15.05
CA CYS A 236 19.62 -12.22 -15.71
C CYS A 236 21.02 -12.65 -15.23
N GLU A 237 21.22 -13.95 -14.95
CA GLU A 237 22.52 -14.48 -14.52
C GLU A 237 23.62 -14.29 -15.57
N PHE A 238 23.24 -14.23 -16.85
CA PHE A 238 24.17 -14.02 -17.96
C PHE A 238 24.49 -12.54 -18.22
N GLY A 239 23.91 -11.62 -17.43
CA GLY A 239 23.95 -10.19 -17.68
C GLY A 239 23.10 -9.75 -18.88
N GLY A 240 23.12 -8.45 -19.17
CA GLY A 240 22.35 -7.84 -20.25
C GLY A 240 21.33 -6.81 -19.76
N ASP A 241 20.55 -6.26 -20.71
CA ASP A 241 19.64 -5.13 -20.45
C ASP A 241 18.20 -5.56 -20.10
N ARG A 242 17.97 -6.87 -20.01
CA ARG A 242 16.65 -7.46 -19.70
C ARG A 242 16.61 -8.01 -18.28
N TYR A 243 15.46 -7.85 -17.66
CA TYR A 243 15.12 -8.34 -16.33
C TYR A 243 14.11 -9.47 -16.44
N PHE A 244 14.16 -10.40 -15.49
CA PHE A 244 13.08 -11.35 -15.26
C PHE A 244 12.03 -10.76 -14.34
N GLY A 245 10.77 -10.86 -14.73
CA GLY A 245 9.62 -10.66 -13.86
C GLY A 245 8.98 -11.99 -13.50
N VAL A 246 8.93 -12.28 -12.21
CA VAL A 246 8.26 -13.46 -11.65
C VAL A 246 7.01 -12.98 -10.92
N LEU A 247 5.86 -13.55 -11.26
CA LEU A 247 4.56 -13.24 -10.66
C LEU A 247 3.79 -14.53 -10.41
N ALA A 248 3.11 -14.65 -9.28
CA ALA A 248 2.34 -15.82 -8.92
C ALA A 248 1.22 -15.50 -7.94
N ASP A 249 0.20 -16.34 -7.94
CA ASP A 249 -0.87 -16.40 -6.94
C ASP A 249 -1.31 -17.86 -6.70
N MET A 250 -2.53 -18.07 -6.20
CA MET A 250 -3.08 -19.40 -5.98
C MET A 250 -3.37 -20.15 -7.29
N ASP A 251 -3.58 -19.43 -8.39
CA ASP A 251 -4.08 -19.97 -9.64
C ASP A 251 -2.97 -20.15 -10.69
N PHE A 252 -1.88 -19.38 -10.63
CA PHE A 252 -0.83 -19.46 -11.64
C PHE A 252 0.57 -19.01 -11.17
N ILE A 253 1.57 -19.38 -11.98
CA ILE A 253 2.93 -18.81 -12.03
C ILE A 253 3.16 -18.24 -13.43
N LEU A 254 3.62 -16.99 -13.49
CA LEU A 254 3.96 -16.26 -14.69
C LEU A 254 5.44 -15.82 -14.59
N ILE A 255 6.24 -16.20 -15.58
CA ILE A 255 7.62 -15.73 -15.72
C ILE A 255 7.74 -15.04 -17.07
N SER A 256 8.29 -13.82 -17.04
CA SER A 256 8.51 -13.00 -18.23
C SER A 256 9.88 -12.36 -18.22
N THR A 257 10.35 -11.92 -19.38
CA THR A 257 11.47 -10.98 -19.47
C THR A 257 11.01 -9.65 -20.03
N TYR A 258 11.67 -8.57 -19.66
CA TYR A 258 11.40 -7.24 -20.19
C TYR A 258 12.62 -6.33 -20.04
N GLU A 259 12.67 -5.26 -20.82
CA GLU A 259 13.66 -4.20 -20.67
C GLU A 259 13.30 -3.27 -19.50
N ALA A 260 14.20 -2.31 -19.20
CA ALA A 260 13.98 -1.32 -18.15
C ALA A 260 12.58 -0.69 -18.21
N GLN A 261 11.95 -0.55 -17.04
CA GLN A 261 10.59 -0.03 -16.86
C GLN A 261 9.48 -0.92 -17.46
N GLY A 262 9.74 -2.21 -17.66
CA GLY A 262 8.72 -3.17 -18.13
C GLY A 262 8.43 -3.07 -19.63
N LYS A 263 9.38 -2.55 -20.41
CA LYS A 263 9.24 -2.42 -21.87
C LYS A 263 9.51 -3.73 -22.59
N ASP A 264 8.89 -3.87 -23.75
CA ASP A 264 9.00 -5.04 -24.64
C ASP A 264 8.93 -6.39 -23.89
N PRO A 265 7.84 -6.62 -23.15
CA PRO A 265 7.71 -7.80 -22.32
C PRO A 265 7.46 -9.06 -23.16
N GLU A 266 8.21 -10.10 -22.83
CA GLU A 266 8.13 -11.41 -23.44
C GLU A 266 7.74 -12.44 -22.39
N LEU A 267 6.65 -13.17 -22.65
CA LEU A 267 6.20 -14.23 -21.78
C LEU A 267 7.09 -15.46 -21.98
N ILE A 268 7.72 -15.95 -20.91
CA ILE A 268 8.57 -17.15 -20.93
C ILE A 268 7.76 -18.36 -20.47
N ILE A 269 7.06 -18.24 -19.33
CA ILE A 269 6.19 -19.30 -18.79
C ILE A 269 4.88 -18.68 -18.31
N TYR A 270 3.79 -19.40 -18.59
CA TYR A 270 2.53 -19.28 -17.88
C TYR A 270 2.09 -20.69 -17.47
N LYS A 271 2.18 -21.00 -16.18
CA LYS A 271 1.84 -22.30 -15.61
C LYS A 271 0.63 -22.12 -14.69
N LYS A 272 -0.47 -22.80 -15.03
CA LYS A 272 -1.63 -22.90 -14.14
C LYS A 272 -1.31 -23.85 -12.97
N ARG A 273 -1.71 -23.48 -11.75
CA ARG A 273 -1.56 -24.27 -10.53
C ARG A 273 -2.84 -25.06 -10.22
#